data_AF-A0A671MLF2-F1
#
_entry.id   AF-A0A671MLF2-F1
#
_cell.length_a   1.000
_cell.length_b   1.000
_cell.length_c   1.000
_cell.angle_alpha   90.00
_cell.angle_beta   90.00
_cell.angle_gamma   90.00
#
_symmetry.space_group_name_H-M   'P 1'
#
loop_
_entity.id
_entity.type
_entity.pdbx_description
1 polymer ?
#
loop_
_entity_poly.entity_id
_entity_poly.type
_entity_poly.pdbx_seq_one_letter_code
_entity_poly.pdbx_strand_id
1 'polypeptide(L)'
;MILRSGAKMETKSKEKQSQRKEADMAGKEVTELLKTLKDEIKEFRREFQGFCKDTKQEIGKLRNDVKELKGTVGDLKMRIQQVEERVAEGEEKQTDYLEIKSRQNNIRIYRIKVGSEGTDIVGFVERLLKEACSITEHLTIVQGHRISATKIPNERPQPRSIVVRFLTWNMKQRVLQAALGKREITYEGNRVYFDQDFTTKILEQRNSFRWMHQKLQEKHTKTHFLEGGPGAGTPTIAGDYRMDKNSTDSSGKFGLLGAVLSRFLGERKGMIKQIRYRLELCGGGKK
;
A
#
# COMPACT_ATOMS: atom_id res chain seq x y z
N MET A 1 -64.33 -80.65 -75.59
CA MET A 1 -63.94 -79.97 -74.33
C MET A 1 -62.41 -79.78 -74.16
N ILE A 2 -61.58 -80.03 -75.19
CA ILE A 2 -60.10 -80.07 -75.04
C ILE A 2 -59.40 -78.80 -75.55
N LEU A 3 -60.05 -77.96 -76.36
CA LEU A 3 -59.42 -76.76 -76.93
C LEU A 3 -59.31 -75.55 -75.98
N ARG A 4 -59.90 -75.59 -74.78
CA ARG A 4 -59.82 -74.49 -73.79
C ARG A 4 -58.67 -74.64 -72.79
N SER A 5 -58.04 -75.82 -72.65
CA SER A 5 -56.99 -76.05 -71.65
C SER A 5 -55.60 -75.59 -72.13
N GLY A 6 -55.28 -75.75 -73.42
CA GLY A 6 -54.00 -75.32 -74.01
C GLY A 6 -53.82 -73.79 -73.98
N ALA A 7 -54.85 -73.04 -74.37
CA ALA A 7 -54.82 -71.58 -74.32
C ALA A 7 -54.65 -71.03 -72.89
N LYS A 8 -55.22 -71.71 -71.87
CA LYS A 8 -55.12 -71.32 -70.45
C LYS A 8 -53.74 -71.64 -69.83
N MET A 9 -53.02 -72.62 -70.39
CA MET A 9 -51.66 -72.98 -69.98
C MET A 9 -50.62 -72.05 -70.61
N GLU A 10 -50.79 -71.67 -71.87
CA GLU A 10 -49.93 -70.69 -72.54
C GLU A 10 -50.05 -69.28 -71.93
N THR A 11 -51.26 -68.84 -71.57
CA THR A 11 -51.44 -67.53 -70.89
C THR A 11 -50.80 -67.53 -69.51
N LYS A 12 -50.94 -68.60 -68.72
CA LYS A 12 -50.27 -68.74 -67.41
C LYS A 12 -48.74 -68.74 -67.50
N SER A 13 -48.18 -69.35 -68.55
CA SER A 13 -46.74 -69.36 -68.78
C SER A 13 -46.21 -67.98 -69.17
N LYS A 14 -46.92 -67.26 -70.05
CA LYS A 14 -46.61 -65.87 -70.44
C LYS A 14 -46.74 -64.90 -69.26
N GLU A 15 -47.75 -65.09 -68.41
CA GLU A 15 -47.97 -64.28 -67.20
C GLU A 15 -46.88 -64.52 -66.14
N LYS A 16 -46.47 -65.78 -65.90
CA LYS A 16 -45.30 -66.10 -65.06
C LYS A 16 -43.99 -65.52 -65.60
N GLN A 17 -43.83 -65.51 -66.92
CA GLN A 17 -42.64 -64.96 -67.58
C GLN A 17 -42.63 -63.42 -67.53
N SER A 18 -43.80 -62.78 -67.61
CA SER A 18 -43.97 -61.34 -67.39
C SER A 18 -43.65 -60.95 -65.95
N GLN A 19 -44.21 -61.67 -64.97
CA GLN A 19 -43.95 -61.45 -63.54
C GLN A 19 -42.47 -61.68 -63.17
N ARG A 20 -41.80 -62.65 -63.78
CA ARG A 20 -40.34 -62.84 -63.61
C ARG A 20 -39.54 -61.66 -64.16
N LYS A 21 -39.91 -61.14 -65.33
CA LYS A 21 -39.25 -59.97 -65.93
C LYS A 21 -39.47 -58.70 -65.10
N GLU A 22 -40.67 -58.51 -64.55
CA GLU A 22 -40.97 -57.42 -63.60
C GLU A 22 -40.17 -57.56 -62.30
N ALA A 23 -40.07 -58.77 -61.74
CA ALA A 23 -39.26 -59.03 -60.56
C ALA A 23 -37.75 -58.80 -60.81
N ASP A 24 -37.24 -59.20 -61.98
CA ASP A 24 -35.84 -58.94 -62.37
C ASP A 24 -35.57 -57.44 -62.61
N MET A 25 -36.55 -56.70 -63.14
CA MET A 25 -36.48 -55.26 -63.35
C MET A 25 -36.50 -54.50 -62.01
N ALA A 26 -37.42 -54.85 -61.12
CA ALA A 26 -37.49 -54.32 -59.76
C ALA A 26 -36.22 -54.65 -58.96
N GLY A 27 -35.67 -55.86 -59.12
CA GLY A 27 -34.40 -56.25 -58.52
C GLY A 27 -33.24 -55.37 -58.98
N LYS A 28 -33.18 -55.03 -60.28
CA LYS A 28 -32.20 -54.09 -60.83
C LYS A 28 -32.37 -52.67 -60.30
N GLU A 29 -33.59 -52.16 -60.23
CA GLU A 29 -33.89 -50.83 -59.65
C GLU A 29 -33.47 -50.74 -58.18
N VAL A 30 -33.76 -51.76 -57.39
CA VAL A 30 -33.34 -51.83 -55.99
C VAL A 30 -31.81 -51.87 -55.87
N THR A 31 -31.11 -52.58 -56.75
CA THR A 31 -29.63 -52.60 -56.75
C THR A 31 -29.03 -51.26 -57.15
N GLU A 32 -29.66 -50.53 -58.08
CA GLU A 32 -29.24 -49.20 -58.49
C GLU A 32 -29.41 -48.19 -57.34
N LEU A 33 -30.57 -48.20 -56.68
CA LEU A 33 -30.84 -47.35 -55.50
C LEU A 33 -29.87 -47.64 -54.34
N LEU A 34 -29.57 -48.92 -54.08
CA LEU A 34 -28.58 -49.31 -53.08
C LEU A 34 -27.18 -48.77 -53.41
N LYS A 35 -26.82 -48.73 -54.69
CA LYS A 35 -25.53 -48.20 -55.15
C LYS A 35 -25.48 -46.68 -54.97
N THR A 36 -26.51 -45.96 -55.38
CA THR A 36 -26.62 -44.50 -55.18
C THR A 36 -26.55 -44.14 -53.70
N LEU A 37 -27.35 -44.80 -52.85
CA LEU A 37 -27.33 -44.58 -51.41
C LEU A 37 -25.94 -44.85 -50.80
N LYS A 38 -25.25 -45.89 -51.26
CA LYS A 38 -23.89 -46.20 -50.80
C LYS A 38 -22.90 -45.11 -51.17
N ASP A 39 -23.05 -44.50 -52.35
CA ASP A 39 -22.16 -43.43 -52.79
C ASP A 39 -22.46 -42.10 -52.08
N GLU A 40 -23.73 -41.77 -51.84
CA GLU A 40 -24.13 -40.63 -50.99
C GLU A 40 -23.60 -40.77 -49.55
N ILE A 41 -23.70 -41.97 -48.95
CA ILE A 41 -23.16 -42.23 -47.60
C ILE A 41 -21.64 -42.06 -47.58
N LYS A 42 -20.92 -42.44 -48.65
CA LYS A 42 -19.48 -42.21 -48.76
C LYS A 42 -19.14 -40.73 -48.90
N GLU A 43 -19.93 -39.98 -49.63
CA GLU A 43 -19.76 -38.53 -49.75
C GLU A 43 -20.00 -37.83 -48.43
N PHE A 44 -21.14 -38.09 -47.77
CA PHE A 44 -21.43 -37.57 -46.44
C PHE A 44 -20.33 -37.92 -45.43
N ARG A 45 -19.81 -39.16 -45.46
CA ARG A 45 -18.69 -39.54 -44.59
C ARG A 45 -17.43 -38.73 -44.89
N ARG A 46 -17.12 -38.43 -46.15
CA ARG A 46 -15.96 -37.60 -46.53
C ARG A 46 -16.13 -36.17 -46.05
N GLU A 47 -17.29 -35.56 -46.26
CA GLU A 47 -17.61 -34.21 -45.80
C GLU A 47 -17.57 -34.11 -44.28
N PHE A 48 -18.20 -35.05 -43.58
CA PHE A 48 -18.20 -35.09 -42.12
C PHE A 48 -16.78 -35.26 -41.54
N GLN A 49 -15.92 -36.05 -42.20
CA GLN A 49 -14.50 -36.14 -41.84
C GLN A 49 -13.75 -34.83 -42.07
N GLY A 50 -14.07 -34.08 -43.14
CA GLY A 50 -13.54 -32.74 -43.39
C GLY A 50 -13.94 -31.78 -42.27
N PHE A 51 -15.24 -31.66 -42.00
CA PHE A 51 -15.78 -30.84 -40.93
C PHE A 51 -15.16 -31.16 -39.56
N CYS A 52 -15.01 -32.45 -39.23
CA CYS A 52 -14.34 -32.88 -38.01
C CYS A 52 -12.88 -32.42 -37.92
N LYS A 53 -12.14 -32.41 -39.05
CA LYS A 53 -10.76 -31.93 -39.09
C LYS A 53 -10.69 -30.41 -38.89
N ASP A 54 -11.56 -29.67 -39.56
CA ASP A 54 -11.60 -28.20 -39.47
C ASP A 54 -11.98 -27.77 -38.06
N THR A 55 -13.03 -28.37 -37.49
CA THR A 55 -13.43 -28.15 -36.09
C THR A 55 -12.29 -28.46 -35.12
N LYS A 56 -11.54 -29.54 -35.35
CA LYS A 56 -10.39 -29.91 -34.51
C LYS A 56 -9.26 -28.88 -34.60
N GLN A 57 -9.02 -28.31 -35.79
CA GLN A 57 -8.02 -27.26 -35.98
C GLN A 57 -8.44 -25.97 -35.27
N GLU A 58 -9.71 -25.56 -35.40
CA GLU A 58 -10.25 -24.37 -34.72
C GLU A 58 -10.19 -24.51 -33.20
N ILE A 59 -10.58 -25.66 -32.65
CA ILE A 59 -10.43 -25.95 -31.21
C ILE A 59 -8.96 -25.87 -30.78
N GLY A 60 -8.03 -26.31 -31.64
CA GLY A 60 -6.59 -26.19 -31.39
C GLY A 60 -6.13 -24.73 -31.29
N LYS A 61 -6.57 -23.88 -32.23
CA LYS A 61 -6.30 -22.43 -32.22
C LYS A 61 -6.85 -21.78 -30.95
N LEU A 62 -8.13 -22.01 -30.65
CA LEU A 62 -8.79 -21.48 -29.44
C LEU A 62 -8.08 -21.92 -28.14
N ARG A 63 -7.58 -23.15 -28.07
CA ARG A 63 -6.80 -23.61 -26.90
C ARG A 63 -5.50 -22.83 -26.72
N ASN A 64 -4.82 -22.51 -27.83
CA ASN A 64 -3.60 -21.73 -27.78
C ASN A 64 -3.89 -20.28 -27.36
N ASP A 65 -4.92 -19.66 -27.94
CA ASP A 65 -5.33 -18.30 -27.60
C ASP A 65 -5.73 -18.21 -26.10
N VAL A 66 -6.48 -19.19 -25.60
CA VAL A 66 -6.83 -19.27 -24.16
C VAL A 66 -5.58 -19.43 -23.28
N LYS A 67 -4.56 -20.16 -23.74
CA LYS A 67 -3.30 -20.31 -23.00
C LYS A 67 -2.53 -18.99 -22.95
N GLU A 68 -2.46 -18.28 -24.08
CA GLU A 68 -1.82 -16.96 -24.16
C GLU A 68 -2.55 -15.94 -23.29
N LEU A 69 -3.88 -15.85 -23.42
CA LEU A 69 -4.73 -14.97 -22.60
C LEU A 69 -4.56 -15.25 -21.10
N LYS A 70 -4.46 -16.52 -20.69
CA LYS A 70 -4.18 -16.86 -19.28
C LYS A 70 -2.81 -16.35 -18.82
N GLY A 71 -1.79 -16.43 -19.69
CA GLY A 71 -0.47 -15.87 -19.41
C GLY A 71 -0.54 -14.36 -19.23
N THR A 72 -1.12 -13.64 -20.19
CA THR A 72 -1.25 -12.18 -20.13
C THR A 72 -2.06 -11.73 -18.92
N VAL A 73 -3.13 -12.45 -18.57
CA VAL A 73 -3.93 -12.16 -17.35
C VAL A 73 -3.11 -12.37 -16.08
N GLY A 74 -2.24 -13.39 -16.05
CA GLY A 74 -1.31 -13.61 -14.93
C GLY A 74 -0.34 -12.43 -14.75
N ASP A 75 0.30 -12.01 -15.85
CA ASP A 75 1.25 -10.89 -15.84
C ASP A 75 0.57 -9.58 -15.45
N LEU A 76 -0.64 -9.32 -15.98
CA LEU A 76 -1.43 -8.15 -15.62
C LEU A 76 -1.80 -8.14 -14.14
N LYS A 77 -2.18 -9.28 -13.56
CA LYS A 77 -2.47 -9.38 -12.11
C LYS A 77 -1.25 -9.02 -11.27
N MET A 78 -0.07 -9.53 -11.63
CA MET A 78 1.17 -9.18 -10.93
C MET A 78 1.49 -7.68 -11.03
N ARG A 79 1.34 -7.10 -12.23
CA ARG A 79 1.57 -5.67 -12.43
C ARG A 79 0.59 -4.80 -11.66
N ILE A 80 -0.69 -5.19 -11.61
CA ILE A 80 -1.72 -4.50 -10.82
C ILE A 80 -1.33 -4.52 -9.34
N GLN A 81 -1.00 -5.68 -8.79
CA GLN A 81 -0.60 -5.81 -7.39
C GLN A 81 0.62 -4.93 -7.04
N GLN A 82 1.63 -4.88 -7.92
CA GLN A 82 2.80 -4.01 -7.74
C GLN A 82 2.44 -2.52 -7.79
N VAL A 83 1.52 -2.13 -8.67
CA VAL A 83 1.07 -0.74 -8.76
C VAL A 83 0.26 -0.36 -7.53
N GLU A 84 -0.66 -1.20 -7.09
CA GLU A 84 -1.45 -0.99 -5.87
C GLU A 84 -0.54 -0.79 -4.65
N GLU A 85 0.48 -1.62 -4.50
CA GLU A 85 1.44 -1.49 -3.40
C GLU A 85 2.21 -0.17 -3.46
N ARG A 86 2.69 0.22 -4.64
CA ARG A 86 3.42 1.49 -4.84
C ARG A 86 2.53 2.70 -4.61
N VAL A 87 1.25 2.63 -4.99
CA VAL A 87 0.27 3.69 -4.76
C VAL A 87 0.00 3.82 -3.27
N ALA A 88 -0.28 2.71 -2.57
CA ALA A 88 -0.52 2.73 -1.12
C ALA A 88 0.68 3.33 -0.35
N GLU A 89 1.91 2.95 -0.71
CA GLU A 89 3.11 3.54 -0.12
C GLU A 89 3.29 5.02 -0.45
N GLY A 90 2.96 5.41 -1.69
CA GLY A 90 3.02 6.80 -2.13
C GLY A 90 2.05 7.68 -1.36
N GLU A 91 0.83 7.20 -1.19
CA GLU A 91 -0.23 7.88 -0.44
C GLU A 91 0.16 8.04 1.04
N GLU A 92 0.64 6.98 1.70
CA GLU A 92 1.08 7.07 3.11
C GLU A 92 2.22 8.09 3.28
N LYS A 93 3.24 8.04 2.40
CA LYS A 93 4.36 8.99 2.44
C LYS A 93 3.90 10.42 2.20
N GLN A 94 2.93 10.61 1.30
CA GLN A 94 2.37 11.92 1.01
C GLN A 94 1.56 12.47 2.19
N THR A 95 0.72 11.66 2.81
CA THR A 95 -0.06 12.06 3.99
C THR A 95 0.86 12.45 5.15
N ASP A 96 1.89 11.64 5.41
CA ASP A 96 2.89 11.91 6.44
C ASP A 96 3.63 13.24 6.18
N TYR A 97 4.08 13.46 4.94
CA TYR A 97 4.77 14.68 4.56
C TYR A 97 3.89 15.92 4.74
N LEU A 98 2.64 15.86 4.30
CA LEU A 98 1.69 16.96 4.42
C LEU A 98 1.37 17.26 5.90
N GLU A 99 1.23 16.22 6.72
CA GLU A 99 0.97 16.39 8.15
C GLU A 99 2.16 17.05 8.86
N ILE A 100 3.40 16.59 8.59
CA ILE A 100 4.62 17.19 9.14
C ILE A 100 4.73 18.66 8.73
N LYS A 101 4.44 18.97 7.45
CA LYS A 101 4.48 20.34 6.93
C LYS A 101 3.40 21.22 7.55
N SER A 102 2.21 20.68 7.78
CA SER A 102 1.11 21.39 8.45
C SER A 102 1.46 21.75 9.90
N ARG A 103 2.11 20.84 10.62
CA ARG A 103 2.56 21.03 12.01
C ARG A 103 3.91 21.74 12.15
N GLN A 104 4.59 22.01 11.05
CA GLN A 104 5.95 22.55 11.05
C GLN A 104 6.05 23.83 11.89
N ASN A 105 5.12 24.77 11.71
CA ASN A 105 5.13 26.05 12.42
C ASN A 105 4.44 26.02 13.80
N ASN A 106 4.12 24.83 14.31
CA ASN A 106 3.40 24.68 15.57
C ASN A 106 4.35 24.41 16.75
N ILE A 107 3.98 24.95 17.92
CA ILE A 107 4.56 24.62 19.24
C ILE A 107 3.45 24.07 20.12
N ARG A 108 3.82 23.16 21.01
CA ARG A 108 2.96 22.59 22.05
C ARG A 108 3.45 23.05 23.42
N ILE A 109 2.54 23.67 24.17
CA ILE A 109 2.78 24.19 25.51
C ILE A 109 2.09 23.26 26.51
N TYR A 110 2.85 22.74 27.49
CA TYR A 110 2.34 21.80 28.49
C TYR A 110 2.21 22.44 29.87
N ARG A 111 1.34 21.85 30.69
CA ARG A 111 1.13 22.18 32.12
C ARG A 111 0.59 23.58 32.40
N ILE A 112 -0.11 24.18 31.43
CA ILE A 112 -0.91 25.38 31.67
C ILE A 112 -2.25 24.98 32.29
N LYS A 113 -2.59 25.56 33.45
CA LYS A 113 -3.85 25.30 34.15
C LYS A 113 -5.04 25.62 33.24
N VAL A 114 -6.06 24.76 33.26
CA VAL A 114 -7.25 24.99 32.45
C VAL A 114 -7.98 26.23 32.97
N GLY A 115 -8.26 27.19 32.07
CA GLY A 115 -8.99 28.41 32.40
C GLY A 115 -8.11 29.60 32.72
N SER A 116 -6.78 29.44 32.79
CA SER A 116 -5.86 30.59 32.92
C SER A 116 -5.81 31.44 31.65
N GLU A 117 -6.25 30.91 30.51
CA GLU A 117 -6.19 31.60 29.22
C GLU A 117 -7.29 32.63 29.03
N GLY A 118 -8.42 32.47 29.73
CA GLY A 118 -9.63 33.25 29.48
C GLY A 118 -10.21 32.98 28.08
N THR A 119 -10.83 34.00 27.49
CA THR A 119 -11.48 33.92 26.17
C THR A 119 -10.48 34.02 25.00
N ASP A 120 -9.35 34.71 25.21
CA ASP A 120 -8.33 34.93 24.18
C ASP A 120 -7.04 34.16 24.46
N ILE A 121 -6.94 32.98 23.83
CA ILE A 121 -5.76 32.11 23.93
C ILE A 121 -4.54 32.75 23.25
N VAL A 122 -4.72 33.51 22.17
CA VAL A 122 -3.61 34.08 21.41
C VAL A 122 -2.92 35.16 22.26
N GLY A 123 -3.67 36.12 22.78
CA GLY A 123 -3.12 37.14 23.67
C GLY A 123 -2.58 36.56 24.96
N PHE A 124 -3.18 35.50 25.50
CA PHE A 124 -2.62 34.75 26.63
C PHE A 124 -1.23 34.20 26.31
N VAL A 125 -1.07 33.51 25.18
CA VAL A 125 0.21 32.93 24.78
C VAL A 125 1.26 34.01 24.55
N GLU A 126 0.91 35.14 23.94
CA GLU A 126 1.86 36.25 23.78
C GLU A 126 2.36 36.78 25.13
N ARG A 127 1.48 36.97 26.11
CA ARG A 127 1.87 37.39 27.47
C ARG A 127 2.75 36.34 28.14
N LEU A 128 2.35 35.07 28.05
CA LEU A 128 3.13 33.93 28.57
C LEU A 128 4.54 33.89 27.98
N LEU A 129 4.70 34.08 26.67
CA LEU A 129 6.00 34.05 26.02
C LEU A 129 6.87 35.28 26.37
N LYS A 130 6.25 36.45 26.51
CA LYS A 130 6.95 37.67 26.96
C LYS A 130 7.46 37.53 28.40
N GLU A 131 6.62 37.04 29.31
CA GLU A 131 6.97 36.86 30.72
C GLU A 131 7.92 35.68 30.93
N ALA A 132 7.55 34.50 30.45
CA ALA A 132 8.24 33.26 30.76
C ALA A 132 9.50 33.06 29.92
N CYS A 133 9.52 33.50 28.66
CA CYS A 133 10.67 33.39 27.76
C CYS A 133 11.45 34.70 27.56
N SER A 134 11.01 35.83 28.14
CA SER A 134 11.66 37.15 27.99
C SER A 134 11.81 37.62 26.54
N ILE A 135 10.86 37.25 25.68
CA ILE A 135 10.86 37.65 24.28
C ILE A 135 10.24 39.04 24.18
N THR A 136 11.01 40.05 23.79
CA THR A 136 10.54 41.44 23.65
C THR A 136 9.93 41.75 22.28
N GLU A 137 10.18 40.89 21.31
CA GLU A 137 9.71 41.07 19.94
C GLU A 137 8.22 40.81 19.77
N HIS A 138 7.66 41.38 18.70
CA HIS A 138 6.30 41.09 18.28
C HIS A 138 6.19 39.66 17.71
N LEU A 139 5.32 38.84 18.29
CA LEU A 139 5.09 37.46 17.87
C LEU A 139 3.81 37.39 17.03
N THR A 140 3.93 37.05 15.74
CA THR A 140 2.74 36.86 14.90
C THR A 140 2.22 35.44 15.04
N ILE A 141 1.24 35.27 15.94
CA ILE A 141 0.52 34.02 16.16
C ILE A 141 -0.72 33.99 15.27
N VAL A 142 -0.86 32.93 14.46
CA VAL A 142 -2.01 32.76 13.56
C VAL A 142 -3.18 32.15 14.31
N GLN A 143 -2.90 31.15 15.15
CA GLN A 143 -3.94 30.42 15.86
C GLN A 143 -3.37 29.81 17.15
N GLY A 144 -4.15 29.86 18.22
CA GLY A 144 -3.90 29.12 19.46
C GLY A 144 -5.17 28.39 19.85
N HIS A 145 -5.05 27.09 20.16
CA HIS A 145 -6.18 26.33 20.69
C HIS A 145 -5.71 25.30 21.69
N ARG A 146 -6.59 24.97 22.64
CA ARG A 146 -6.37 23.86 23.57
C ARG A 146 -6.87 22.57 22.94
N ILE A 147 -6.12 21.50 23.10
CA ILE A 147 -6.47 20.21 22.50
C ILE A 147 -7.73 19.65 23.17
N SER A 148 -8.72 19.27 22.37
CA SER A 148 -9.93 18.59 22.87
C SER A 148 -9.57 17.17 23.34
N ALA A 149 -10.22 16.66 24.37
CA ALA A 149 -9.95 15.31 24.87
C ALA A 149 -11.10 14.38 24.59
N THR A 150 -10.74 13.14 24.30
CA THR A 150 -11.46 11.95 24.71
C THR A 150 -11.45 11.87 26.24
N LYS A 151 -12.63 11.81 26.87
CA LYS A 151 -12.75 11.62 28.32
C LYS A 151 -12.14 10.25 28.68
N ILE A 152 -11.01 10.24 29.38
CA ILE A 152 -10.49 9.01 30.00
C ILE A 152 -11.09 8.96 31.41
N PRO A 153 -11.92 7.94 31.74
CA PRO A 153 -12.74 7.99 32.96
C PRO A 153 -12.01 7.95 34.31
N ASN A 154 -10.70 7.69 34.39
CA ASN A 154 -10.04 7.33 35.66
C ASN A 154 -8.65 7.96 35.91
N GLU A 155 -8.21 8.95 35.13
CA GLU A 155 -6.94 9.64 35.37
C GLU A 155 -7.18 11.03 35.97
N ARG A 156 -6.33 11.42 36.94
CA ARG A 156 -6.29 12.82 37.42
C ARG A 156 -6.14 13.71 36.18
N PRO A 157 -7.01 14.71 35.96
CA PRO A 157 -6.99 15.48 34.73
C PRO A 157 -5.69 16.29 34.68
N GLN A 158 -4.69 15.78 33.96
CA GLN A 158 -3.51 16.57 33.65
C GLN A 158 -3.95 17.76 32.80
N PRO A 159 -3.44 18.97 33.06
CA PRO A 159 -3.78 20.12 32.25
C PRO A 159 -3.40 19.85 30.79
N ARG A 160 -4.38 19.94 29.89
CA ARG A 160 -4.16 19.68 28.46
C ARG A 160 -3.14 20.65 27.87
N SER A 161 -2.49 20.27 26.80
CA SER A 161 -1.58 21.17 26.10
C SER A 161 -2.33 22.16 25.21
N ILE A 162 -1.70 23.30 25.01
CA ILE A 162 -2.10 24.33 24.06
C ILE A 162 -1.22 24.16 22.82
N VAL A 163 -1.83 24.14 21.63
CA VAL A 163 -1.12 24.16 20.35
C VAL A 163 -1.21 25.55 19.78
N VAL A 164 -0.06 26.08 19.39
CA VAL A 164 0.10 27.44 18.89
C VAL A 164 0.79 27.39 17.54
N ARG A 165 0.16 27.98 16.52
CA ARG A 165 0.70 28.10 15.17
C ARG A 165 1.25 29.50 14.94
N PHE A 166 2.52 29.58 14.59
CA PHE A 166 3.18 30.81 14.20
C PHE A 166 3.06 31.04 12.69
N LEU A 167 3.12 32.30 12.26
CA LEU A 167 3.10 32.65 10.84
C LEU A 167 4.33 32.06 10.11
N THR A 168 5.50 32.16 10.73
CA THR A 168 6.79 31.82 10.11
C THR A 168 7.56 30.81 10.95
N TRP A 169 8.22 29.84 10.31
CA TRP A 169 9.09 28.86 10.97
C TRP A 169 10.19 29.52 11.82
N ASN A 170 10.80 30.60 11.34
CA ASN A 170 11.85 31.32 12.07
C ASN A 170 11.34 31.88 13.41
N MET A 171 10.09 32.35 13.46
CA MET A 171 9.48 32.85 14.69
C MET A 171 9.36 31.73 15.73
N LYS A 172 8.81 30.59 15.30
CA LYS A 172 8.71 29.38 16.12
C LYS A 172 10.08 28.93 16.65
N GLN A 173 11.10 28.89 15.80
CA GLN A 173 12.45 28.46 16.19
C GLN A 173 13.06 29.38 17.24
N ARG A 174 12.90 30.70 17.12
CA ARG A 174 13.39 31.64 18.13
C ARG A 174 12.70 31.46 19.47
N VAL A 175 11.38 31.20 19.48
CA VAL A 175 10.64 30.89 20.70
C VAL A 175 11.17 29.61 21.36
N LEU A 176 11.37 28.54 20.58
CA LEU A 176 11.93 27.29 21.11
C LEU A 176 13.36 27.45 21.62
N GLN A 177 14.20 28.20 20.92
CA GLN A 177 15.57 28.48 21.37
C GLN A 177 15.62 29.31 22.65
N ALA A 178 14.78 30.34 22.75
CA ALA A 178 14.64 31.15 23.97
C ALA A 178 14.17 30.29 25.16
N ALA A 179 13.21 29.39 24.92
CA ALA A 179 12.75 28.46 25.93
C ALA A 179 13.86 27.47 26.33
N LEU A 180 14.58 26.89 25.37
CA LEU A 180 15.67 25.94 25.62
C LEU A 180 16.86 26.57 26.35
N GLY A 181 17.13 27.86 26.10
CA GLY A 181 18.17 28.62 26.79
C GLY A 181 17.89 28.82 28.28
N LYS A 182 16.62 28.73 28.70
CA LYS A 182 16.23 28.81 30.11
C LYS A 182 16.21 27.42 30.73
N ARG A 183 16.89 27.27 31.87
CA ARG A 183 16.93 25.99 32.61
C ARG A 183 15.55 25.60 33.16
N GLU A 184 14.78 26.59 33.59
CA GLU A 184 13.46 26.41 34.13
C GLU A 184 12.57 27.59 33.71
N ILE A 185 11.37 27.26 33.23
CA ILE A 185 10.36 28.23 32.83
C ILE A 185 9.15 28.00 33.70
N THR A 186 8.75 29.04 34.44
CA THR A 186 7.60 29.01 35.33
C THR A 186 6.59 30.07 34.91
N TYR A 187 5.32 29.79 35.17
CA TYR A 187 4.21 30.72 35.00
C TYR A 187 3.22 30.48 36.14
N GLU A 188 2.85 31.53 36.87
CA GLU A 188 1.99 31.44 38.06
C GLU A 188 2.45 30.37 39.07
N GLY A 189 3.77 30.25 39.28
CA GLY A 189 4.38 29.25 40.17
C GLY A 189 4.39 27.81 39.64
N ASN A 190 3.86 27.56 38.43
CA ASN A 190 3.86 26.23 37.80
C ASN A 190 4.94 26.13 36.71
N ARG A 191 5.62 24.98 36.64
CA ARG A 191 6.61 24.74 35.58
C ARG A 191 5.94 24.45 34.24
N VAL A 192 6.34 25.19 33.21
CA VAL A 192 5.82 25.12 31.84
C VAL A 192 6.88 24.51 30.92
N TYR A 193 6.43 23.70 29.95
CA TYR A 193 7.30 23.11 28.94
C TYR A 193 6.83 23.51 27.54
N PHE A 194 7.80 23.79 26.67
CA PHE A 194 7.58 24.14 25.26
C PHE A 194 8.28 23.10 24.40
N ASP A 195 7.52 22.40 23.56
CA ASP A 195 8.06 21.47 22.57
C ASP A 195 7.51 21.76 21.18
N GLN A 196 8.19 21.26 20.16
CA GLN A 196 7.60 21.20 18.83
C GLN A 196 6.42 20.22 18.79
N ASP A 197 5.38 20.59 18.04
CA ASP A 197 4.25 19.70 17.74
C ASP A 197 4.65 18.67 16.66
N PHE A 198 5.03 17.47 17.10
CA PHE A 198 5.37 16.35 16.23
C PHE A 198 4.16 15.46 15.95
N THR A 199 4.17 14.78 14.80
CA THR A 199 3.23 13.69 14.52
C THR A 199 3.49 12.51 15.45
N THR A 200 2.49 11.64 15.63
CA THR A 200 2.60 10.44 16.47
C THR A 200 3.76 9.54 16.04
N LYS A 201 3.91 9.32 14.73
CA LYS A 201 5.00 8.53 14.12
C LYS A 201 6.38 9.06 14.51
N ILE A 202 6.59 10.39 14.47
CA ILE A 202 7.86 11.00 14.88
C ILE A 202 8.06 10.90 16.40
N LEU A 203 7.00 11.07 17.20
CA LEU A 203 7.09 10.92 18.65
C LEU A 203 7.47 9.49 19.06
N GLU A 204 6.90 8.48 18.42
CA GLU A 204 7.25 7.07 18.62
C GLU A 204 8.71 6.80 18.25
N GLN A 205 9.17 7.31 17.10
CA GLN A 205 10.58 7.23 16.71
C GLN A 205 11.49 7.91 17.73
N ARG A 206 11.18 9.13 18.19
CA ARG A 206 11.98 9.81 19.21
C ARG A 206 11.99 9.04 20.53
N ASN A 207 10.86 8.45 20.92
CA ASN A 207 10.76 7.62 22.12
C ASN A 207 11.59 6.33 22.00
N SER A 208 11.68 5.73 20.81
CA SER A 208 12.51 4.55 20.58
C SER A 208 14.00 4.83 20.75
N PHE A 209 14.44 6.07 20.51
CA PHE A 209 15.82 6.54 20.73
C PHE A 209 16.07 7.15 22.11
N ARG A 210 15.06 7.26 22.97
CA ARG A 210 15.18 7.94 24.28
C ARG A 210 16.24 7.31 25.19
N TRP A 211 16.31 5.99 25.23
CA TRP A 211 17.28 5.25 26.03
C TRP A 211 18.72 5.52 25.59
N MET A 212 18.93 5.71 24.28
CA MET A 212 20.23 5.99 23.68
C MET A 212 20.69 7.41 24.02
N HIS A 213 19.78 8.38 23.94
CA HIS A 213 20.04 9.75 24.38
C HIS A 213 20.44 9.82 25.86
N GLN A 214 19.75 9.05 26.73
CA GLN A 214 20.10 8.99 28.15
C GLN A 214 21.54 8.51 28.36
N LYS A 215 21.94 7.44 27.65
CA LYS A 215 23.32 6.91 27.71
C LYS A 215 24.38 7.88 27.18
N LEU A 216 24.06 8.67 26.17
CA LEU A 216 24.99 9.68 25.62
C LEU A 216 25.12 10.90 26.54
N GLN A 217 24.04 11.29 27.23
CA GLN A 217 24.07 12.34 28.25
C GLN A 217 24.92 11.93 29.46
N GLU A 218 24.84 10.67 29.90
CA GLU A 218 25.70 10.12 30.96
C GLU A 218 27.19 10.24 30.60
N LYS A 219 27.55 10.19 29.31
CA LYS A 219 28.92 10.35 28.82
C LYS A 219 29.27 11.80 28.44
N HIS A 220 28.52 12.78 28.94
CA HIS A 220 28.72 14.23 28.69
C HIS A 220 28.80 14.63 27.21
N THR A 221 28.18 13.86 26.31
CA THR A 221 28.18 14.16 24.87
C THR A 221 26.94 14.95 24.49
N LYS A 222 27.12 16.13 23.88
CA LYS A 222 26.00 16.95 23.39
C LYS A 222 25.34 16.24 22.20
N THR A 223 24.04 15.99 22.32
CA THR A 223 23.22 15.34 21.29
C THR A 223 22.00 16.19 21.00
N HIS A 224 21.65 16.32 19.73
CA HIS A 224 20.48 17.05 19.26
C HIS A 224 19.70 16.19 18.27
N PHE A 225 18.38 16.25 18.31
CA PHE A 225 17.54 15.60 17.29
C PHE A 225 17.40 16.53 16.08
N LEU A 226 17.43 15.97 14.86
CA LEU A 226 17.14 16.75 13.65
C LEU A 226 15.66 17.14 13.60
N GLU A 227 15.40 18.38 13.16
CA GLU A 227 14.06 18.91 12.92
C GLU A 227 13.79 19.07 11.41
N GLY A 228 12.68 18.50 10.94
CA GLY A 228 12.15 18.68 9.57
C GLY A 228 12.73 17.75 8.50
N GLY A 229 11.85 17.15 7.69
CA GLY A 229 12.20 16.29 6.55
C GLY A 229 12.35 14.78 6.86
N PRO A 230 12.82 13.96 5.90
CA PRO A 230 12.91 12.49 5.98
C PRO A 230 13.89 11.90 7.04
N GLY A 231 14.25 12.67 8.05
CA GLY A 231 15.10 12.27 9.18
C GLY A 231 14.73 12.99 10.50
N ALA A 232 13.55 13.61 10.56
CA ALA A 232 13.07 14.26 11.77
C ALA A 232 12.89 13.21 12.89
N GLY A 233 13.58 13.41 14.03
CA GLY A 233 13.55 12.46 15.14
C GLY A 233 14.73 11.49 15.26
N THR A 234 15.74 11.58 14.38
CA THR A 234 17.01 10.86 14.56
C THR A 234 18.01 11.65 15.42
N PRO A 235 18.71 11.01 16.38
CA PRO A 235 19.80 11.63 17.13
C PRO A 235 20.95 12.07 16.22
N THR A 236 21.54 13.24 16.46
CA THR A 236 22.84 13.66 15.89
C THR A 236 23.79 13.99 17.03
N ILE A 237 25.03 13.51 16.94
CA ILE A 237 26.11 13.83 17.87
C ILE A 237 26.77 15.13 17.39
N ALA A 238 26.98 16.10 18.27
CA ALA A 238 27.62 17.36 17.90
C ALA A 238 29.12 17.13 17.58
N GLY A 239 29.42 17.02 16.28
CA GLY A 239 30.74 16.86 15.68
C GLY A 239 30.59 16.53 14.19
N ASP A 240 30.70 17.54 13.33
CA ASP A 240 30.78 17.53 11.87
C ASP A 240 30.36 16.25 11.12
N TYR A 241 29.06 16.04 10.87
CA TYR A 241 28.64 15.23 9.71
C TYR A 241 27.35 15.79 9.10
N ARG A 242 27.47 16.41 7.91
CA ARG A 242 26.34 16.69 7.01
C ARG A 242 25.76 15.35 6.57
N MET A 243 24.54 15.05 7.01
CA MET A 243 23.76 13.93 6.48
C MET A 243 23.39 14.24 5.03
N ASP A 244 23.84 13.38 4.11
CA ASP A 244 23.60 13.55 2.69
C ASP A 244 22.09 13.42 2.39
N LYS A 245 21.48 14.49 1.87
CA LYS A 245 20.03 14.66 1.77
C LYS A 245 19.39 13.76 0.69
N ASN A 246 20.20 13.07 -0.12
CA ASN A 246 19.76 12.33 -1.31
C ASN A 246 19.76 10.81 -1.17
N SER A 247 20.10 10.23 -0.01
CA SER A 247 19.93 8.79 0.21
C SER A 247 18.47 8.49 0.56
N THR A 248 17.76 7.79 -0.31
CA THR A 248 16.37 7.31 -0.11
C THR A 248 16.30 6.05 0.75
N ASP A 249 17.43 5.56 1.26
CA ASP A 249 17.50 4.33 2.03
C ASP A 249 17.54 4.63 3.54
N SER A 250 16.43 4.32 4.21
CA SER A 250 16.31 4.38 5.66
C SER A 250 17.15 3.31 6.37
N SER A 251 17.80 2.37 5.68
CA SER A 251 18.69 1.40 6.31
C SER A 251 20.13 1.94 6.45
N GLY A 252 20.63 2.66 5.43
CA GLY A 252 21.99 3.22 5.41
C GLY A 252 22.21 4.36 6.40
N LYS A 253 21.19 5.20 6.64
CA LYS A 253 21.27 6.37 7.54
C LYS A 253 21.44 6.00 9.01
N PHE A 254 20.83 4.90 9.46
CA PHE A 254 20.95 4.44 10.85
C PHE A 254 22.15 3.50 11.05
N GLY A 255 22.62 2.84 9.99
CA GLY A 255 23.83 2.01 10.04
C GLY A 255 25.08 2.80 10.40
N LEU A 256 25.26 4.00 9.84
CA LEU A 256 26.40 4.88 10.14
C LEU A 256 26.36 5.38 11.59
N LEU A 257 25.19 5.82 12.06
CA LEU A 257 25.01 6.28 13.44
C LEU A 257 25.24 5.13 14.45
N GLY A 258 24.71 3.94 14.14
CA GLY A 258 24.93 2.73 14.93
C GLY A 258 26.39 2.31 14.99
N ALA A 259 27.14 2.42 13.90
CA ALA A 259 28.57 2.12 13.85
C ALA A 259 29.41 3.11 14.67
N VAL A 260 29.10 4.41 14.59
CA VAL A 260 29.76 5.46 15.37
C VAL A 260 29.47 5.30 16.86
N LEU A 261 28.21 5.02 17.22
CA LEU A 261 27.82 4.77 18.62
C LEU A 261 28.43 3.49 19.18
N SER A 262 28.60 2.45 18.37
CA SER A 262 29.28 1.22 18.80
C SER A 262 30.75 1.47 19.16
N ARG A 263 31.43 2.34 18.39
CA ARG A 263 32.79 2.79 18.73
C ARG A 263 32.83 3.68 19.98
N PHE A 264 31.85 4.58 20.12
CA PHE A 264 31.83 5.57 21.21
C PHE A 264 31.37 4.99 22.56
N LEU A 265 30.46 4.02 22.54
CA LEU A 265 29.92 3.42 23.75
C LEU A 265 30.81 2.29 24.30
N GLY A 266 31.72 1.73 23.49
CA GLY A 266 32.67 0.69 23.92
C GLY A 266 32.00 -0.64 24.29
N GLU A 267 30.72 -0.83 23.94
CA GLU A 267 29.92 -1.96 24.41
C GLU A 267 29.67 -3.01 23.31
N ARG A 268 29.79 -4.28 23.74
CA ARG A 268 29.87 -5.51 22.94
C ARG A 268 28.68 -5.67 21.97
N LYS A 269 28.94 -6.46 20.91
CA LYS A 269 28.05 -6.94 19.83
C LYS A 269 26.55 -7.17 20.16
N GLY A 270 26.18 -7.41 21.43
CA GLY A 270 24.80 -7.55 21.90
C GLY A 270 23.96 -6.27 21.82
N MET A 271 24.51 -5.10 22.19
CA MET A 271 23.77 -3.83 22.04
C MET A 271 23.59 -3.46 20.58
N ILE A 272 24.56 -3.77 19.72
CA ILE A 272 24.46 -3.56 18.27
C ILE A 272 23.30 -4.37 17.69
N LYS A 273 23.11 -5.61 18.14
CA LYS A 273 21.94 -6.43 17.76
C LYS A 273 20.64 -5.81 18.25
N GLN A 274 20.61 -5.27 19.47
CA GLN A 274 19.39 -4.66 20.03
C GLN A 274 19.05 -3.31 19.38
N ILE A 275 20.07 -2.52 19.03
CA ILE A 275 19.95 -1.30 18.22
C ILE A 275 19.45 -1.67 16.83
N ARG A 276 20.10 -2.62 16.14
CA ARG A 276 19.69 -3.08 14.81
C ARG A 276 18.27 -3.63 14.79
N TYR A 277 17.91 -4.48 15.76
CA TYR A 277 16.56 -5.03 15.90
C TYR A 277 15.50 -3.95 16.12
N ARG A 278 15.77 -2.95 16.98
CA ARG A 278 14.83 -1.84 17.20
C ARG A 278 14.76 -0.87 16.02
N LEU A 279 15.85 -0.71 15.28
CA LEU A 279 15.89 0.05 14.03
C LEU A 279 15.09 -0.63 12.92
N GLU A 280 15.22 -1.95 12.79
CA GLU A 280 14.41 -2.77 11.87
C GLU A 280 12.91 -2.69 12.21
N LEU A 281 12.55 -2.68 13.49
CA LEU A 281 11.16 -2.47 13.93
C LEU A 281 10.63 -1.05 13.68
N CYS A 282 11.50 -0.03 13.71
CA CYS A 282 11.11 1.36 13.40
C CYS A 282 11.04 1.66 11.89
N GLY A 283 11.76 0.87 11.06
CA GLY A 283 11.78 0.99 9.60
C GLY A 283 10.92 -0.02 8.85
N GLY A 284 10.35 -1.01 9.56
CA GLY A 284 9.67 -2.17 8.98
C GLY A 284 8.22 -2.28 9.40
N GLY A 285 7.39 -1.32 8.97
CA GLY A 285 5.98 -1.59 8.76
C GLY A 285 5.82 -2.22 7.38
N LYS A 286 6.05 -3.53 7.25
CA LYS A 286 5.50 -4.45 6.24
C LYS A 286 6.17 -5.82 6.38
N LYS A 287 5.37 -6.81 6.81
CA LYS A 287 5.55 -8.21 6.42
C LYS A 287 4.89 -8.40 5.06
#